data_AF-A0A7X6YYL8-F1
#
_entry.id   AF-A0A7X6YYL8-F1
#
_cell.length_a   1.000
_cell.length_b   1.000
_cell.length_c   1.000
_cell.angle_alpha   90.00
_cell.angle_beta   90.00
_cell.angle_gamma   90.00
#
_symmetry.space_group_name_H-M   'P 1'
#
loop_
_entity.id
_entity.type
_entity.pdbx_description
1 polymer ?
#
loop_
_entity_poly.entity_id
_entity_poly.type
_entity_poly.pdbx_seq_one_letter_code
_entity_poly.pdbx_strand_id
1 'polypeptide(L)'
;MTKIIIFGGAFNPIHQTHVEVALQASSKLKSEVWFDVSAKPRWKSESVLAKTQRKRLVKAAIKDYPNLKLCEEVPTFDHVTYTIDTMLYLKDKYPKYDFYFLIGTDQVNKLHKWKEIDSLVKMLQFIYVKREGYTLNLENFERYKVKDIGLVGTMDSSSQVRQGDFALCPLEVQKIIKEEGLYYKEILRPLLSKERYKHSLRVARLAVKIARANKLDHKKAYIAALVHDCAKELDEKEQLALMQEHFPDKLKENPKLHHQYLGRIIAKRMFGIEDEEILQAIETHTTARPKMSKLAKLVYCADKVEPGRGYDSTFLTERCLEDLEVGFAFTFLDDLRFLIKKGVKLEKESDILKLEARCLKIKEIYLLKKLVKALDERFADNIVIIDVEKYSPLVKYYLNCEAHNERQLQALAYNMVEDLLAEYKYPLHHIEGRNDKNWILVDAFDVVINIFKGEERSNYNLEKIWHEAEQYSGEEVLNWSYTDIE
;
A
#
# COMPACT_ATOMS: atom_id res chain seq x y z
N MET A 1 44.58 5.73 -26.23
CA MET A 1 43.70 6.40 -25.24
C MET A 1 42.53 5.48 -24.94
N THR A 2 42.11 5.39 -23.68
CA THR A 2 40.89 4.67 -23.32
C THR A 2 39.69 5.39 -23.92
N LYS A 3 38.83 4.66 -24.64
CA LYS A 3 37.61 5.21 -25.24
C LYS A 3 36.45 5.00 -24.28
N ILE A 4 35.71 6.07 -24.01
CA ILE A 4 34.52 6.05 -23.15
C ILE A 4 33.36 6.64 -23.94
N ILE A 5 32.25 5.90 -24.00
CA ILE A 5 31.00 6.37 -24.58
C ILE A 5 30.10 6.84 -23.44
N ILE A 6 29.72 8.11 -23.44
CA ILE A 6 28.67 8.61 -22.56
C ILE A 6 27.33 8.38 -23.22
N PHE A 7 26.45 7.62 -22.56
CA PHE A 7 25.08 7.40 -23.00
C PHE A 7 24.13 8.15 -22.06
N GLY A 8 23.82 9.39 -22.44
CA GLY A 8 22.94 10.27 -21.67
C GLY A 8 21.47 9.97 -21.92
N GLY A 9 20.67 9.92 -20.86
CA GLY A 9 19.24 9.62 -21.01
C GLY A 9 18.37 9.87 -19.78
N ALA A 10 17.06 9.83 -19.99
CA ALA A 10 16.10 9.84 -18.89
C ALA A 10 16.04 8.48 -18.20
N PHE A 11 16.06 7.37 -18.96
CA PHE A 11 15.96 6.00 -18.45
C PHE A 11 14.78 5.83 -17.47
N ASN A 12 13.57 6.14 -17.94
CA ASN A 12 12.34 6.13 -17.14
C ASN A 12 11.27 5.17 -17.69
N PRO A 13 11.50 3.84 -17.67
CA PRO A 13 12.71 3.15 -17.22
C PRO A 13 13.73 2.94 -18.35
N ILE A 14 14.92 2.41 -18.00
CA ILE A 14 15.79 1.72 -18.95
C ILE A 14 15.06 0.48 -19.48
N HIS A 15 15.28 0.13 -20.76
CA HIS A 15 14.66 -1.00 -21.44
C HIS A 15 15.67 -1.68 -22.36
N GLN A 16 15.29 -2.80 -22.96
CA GLN A 16 16.15 -3.72 -23.70
C GLN A 16 16.94 -3.01 -24.81
N THR A 17 16.29 -2.18 -25.62
CA THR A 17 16.96 -1.36 -26.66
C THR A 17 18.13 -0.54 -26.13
N HIS A 18 18.00 0.05 -24.93
CA HIS A 18 19.10 0.85 -24.37
C HIS A 18 20.31 -0.01 -24.08
N VAL A 19 20.10 -1.22 -23.54
CA VAL A 19 21.17 -2.18 -23.24
C VAL A 19 21.81 -2.67 -24.53
N GLU A 20 21.01 -3.06 -25.52
CA GLU A 20 21.49 -3.56 -26.81
C GLU A 20 22.29 -2.53 -27.59
N VAL A 21 21.80 -1.28 -27.66
CA VAL A 21 22.52 -0.20 -28.34
C VAL A 21 23.84 0.10 -27.62
N ALA A 22 23.86 0.06 -26.29
CA ALA A 22 25.10 0.24 -25.53
C ALA A 22 26.10 -0.91 -25.80
N LEU A 23 25.65 -2.16 -25.84
CA LEU A 23 26.49 -3.31 -26.17
C LEU A 23 27.05 -3.23 -27.60
N GLN A 24 26.20 -2.87 -28.58
CA GLN A 24 26.63 -2.64 -29.97
C GLN A 24 27.71 -1.56 -30.04
N ALA A 25 27.49 -0.42 -29.36
CA ALA A 25 28.43 0.70 -29.38
C ALA A 25 29.75 0.34 -28.70
N SER A 26 29.70 -0.32 -27.55
CA SER A 26 30.87 -0.83 -26.84
C SER A 26 31.69 -1.79 -27.70
N SER A 27 31.05 -2.74 -28.36
CA SER A 27 31.70 -3.72 -29.23
C SER A 27 32.39 -3.05 -30.44
N LYS A 28 31.67 -2.18 -31.15
CA LYS A 28 32.18 -1.52 -32.36
C LYS A 28 33.34 -0.55 -32.09
N LEU A 29 33.34 0.12 -30.94
CA LEU A 29 34.41 1.08 -30.59
C LEU A 29 35.47 0.49 -29.65
N LYS A 30 35.28 -0.74 -29.14
CA LYS A 30 36.10 -1.38 -28.11
C LYS A 30 36.27 -0.45 -26.90
N SER A 31 35.15 -0.03 -26.35
CA SER A 31 35.06 1.04 -25.33
C SER A 31 34.13 0.66 -24.19
N GLU A 32 34.30 1.31 -23.03
CA GLU A 32 33.27 1.28 -22.00
C GLU A 32 32.10 2.21 -22.38
N VAL A 33 30.91 1.91 -21.89
CA VAL A 33 29.74 2.78 -22.00
C VAL A 33 29.27 3.19 -20.62
N TRP A 34 29.25 4.49 -20.36
CA TRP A 34 28.82 5.06 -19.10
C TRP A 34 27.44 5.69 -19.26
N PHE A 35 26.46 5.14 -18.53
CA PHE A 35 25.08 5.62 -18.52
C PHE A 35 24.98 6.88 -17.64
N ASP A 36 24.73 8.04 -18.25
CA ASP A 36 24.48 9.28 -17.53
C ASP A 36 22.97 9.54 -17.38
N VAL A 37 22.48 9.36 -16.16
CA VAL A 37 21.07 9.50 -15.81
C VAL A 37 20.75 10.98 -15.55
N SER A 38 20.06 11.61 -16.50
CA SER A 38 19.69 13.02 -16.41
C SER A 38 18.87 13.37 -15.14
N ALA A 39 19.10 14.55 -14.57
CA ALA A 39 18.45 15.00 -13.32
C ALA A 39 16.96 15.30 -13.52
N LYS A 40 16.59 16.08 -14.54
CA LYS A 40 15.22 16.38 -14.97
C LYS A 40 15.19 16.48 -16.50
N PRO A 41 14.48 15.59 -17.23
CA PRO A 41 14.22 15.84 -18.64
C PRO A 41 13.33 17.09 -18.74
N ARG A 42 13.86 18.18 -19.29
CA ARG A 42 13.23 19.52 -19.38
C ARG A 42 11.82 19.54 -19.98
N TRP A 43 11.39 18.45 -20.62
CA TRP A 43 10.22 18.36 -21.48
C TRP A 43 9.16 17.35 -20.99
N LYS A 44 9.29 16.78 -19.79
CA LYS A 44 8.34 15.80 -19.25
C LYS A 44 7.72 16.30 -17.94
N SER A 45 6.48 16.78 -18.01
CA SER A 45 5.65 17.12 -16.85
C SER A 45 5.02 15.84 -16.28
N GLU A 46 5.21 15.63 -14.97
CA GLU A 46 4.39 14.84 -14.04
C GLU A 46 4.65 13.35 -13.74
N SER A 47 5.50 12.59 -14.45
CA SER A 47 5.77 11.19 -14.02
C SER A 47 7.20 10.66 -14.25
N VAL A 48 8.21 11.45 -13.88
CA VAL A 48 9.59 10.96 -13.89
C VAL A 48 9.95 10.40 -12.52
N LEU A 49 10.31 9.11 -12.44
CA LEU A 49 10.84 8.53 -11.22
C LEU A 49 12.04 9.34 -10.71
N ALA A 50 12.28 9.31 -9.40
CA ALA A 50 13.42 9.98 -8.81
C ALA A 50 14.73 9.51 -9.49
N LYS A 51 15.72 10.41 -9.63
CA LYS A 51 17.02 10.08 -10.25
C LYS A 51 17.65 8.85 -9.59
N THR A 52 17.51 8.72 -8.27
CA THR A 52 17.97 7.56 -7.47
C THR A 52 17.31 6.25 -7.89
N GLN A 53 15.98 6.24 -8.07
CA GLN A 53 15.24 5.07 -8.55
C GLN A 53 15.68 4.70 -9.97
N ARG A 54 15.80 5.67 -10.88
CA ARG A 54 16.24 5.43 -12.26
C ARG A 54 17.68 4.91 -12.33
N LYS A 55 18.59 5.46 -11.52
CA LYS A 55 19.96 4.94 -11.36
C LYS A 55 19.95 3.48 -10.91
N ARG A 56 19.08 3.11 -9.96
CA ARG A 56 18.93 1.72 -9.50
C ARG A 56 18.45 0.79 -10.62
N LEU A 57 17.47 1.22 -11.42
CA LEU A 57 17.01 0.44 -12.58
C LEU A 57 18.14 0.27 -13.62
N VAL A 58 18.91 1.33 -13.89
CA VAL A 58 20.08 1.24 -14.78
C VAL A 58 21.12 0.26 -14.23
N LYS A 59 21.48 0.34 -12.94
CA LYS A 59 22.42 -0.62 -12.31
C LYS A 59 21.93 -2.06 -12.46
N ALA A 60 20.65 -2.31 -12.21
CA ALA A 60 20.05 -3.63 -12.33
C ALA A 60 20.09 -4.14 -13.78
N ALA A 61 19.83 -3.28 -14.76
CA ALA A 61 19.87 -3.62 -16.19
C ALA A 61 21.27 -3.97 -16.69
N ILE A 62 22.32 -3.38 -16.11
CA ILE A 62 23.69 -3.51 -16.62
C ILE A 62 24.59 -4.42 -15.78
N LYS A 63 24.07 -5.05 -14.73
CA LYS A 63 24.85 -5.76 -13.70
C LYS A 63 25.77 -6.85 -14.28
N ASP A 64 25.35 -7.52 -15.35
CA ASP A 64 26.05 -8.66 -15.94
C ASP A 64 26.98 -8.25 -17.09
N TYR A 65 27.09 -6.95 -17.38
CA TYR A 65 27.88 -6.42 -18.50
C TYR A 65 29.03 -5.54 -18.00
N PRO A 66 30.27 -6.08 -17.86
CA PRO A 66 31.39 -5.36 -17.24
C PRO A 66 31.85 -4.10 -18.01
N ASN A 67 31.54 -4.04 -19.30
CA ASN A 67 31.79 -2.90 -20.19
C ASN A 67 30.74 -1.79 -20.09
N LEU A 68 29.62 -2.04 -19.39
CA LEU A 68 28.57 -1.06 -19.14
C LEU A 68 28.63 -0.59 -17.70
N LYS A 69 28.74 0.72 -17.48
CA LYS A 69 28.84 1.31 -16.13
C LYS A 69 27.79 2.39 -15.94
N LEU A 70 27.35 2.58 -14.71
CA LEU A 70 26.60 3.78 -14.36
C LEU A 70 27.60 4.93 -14.19
N CYS A 71 27.31 6.10 -14.76
CA CYS A 71 28.10 7.30 -14.50
C CYS A 71 27.76 7.84 -13.09
N GLU A 72 28.57 7.46 -12.11
CA GLU A 72 28.44 7.95 -10.73
C GLU A 72 29.21 9.24 -10.47
N GLU A 73 30.22 9.50 -11.30
CA GLU A 73 31.21 10.53 -11.09
C GLU A 73 30.67 11.95 -11.19
N VAL A 74 29.62 12.14 -12.00
CA VAL A 74 29.06 13.46 -12.30
C VAL A 74 28.20 13.91 -11.11
N PRO A 75 28.57 15.01 -10.43
CA PRO A 75 27.78 15.52 -9.32
C PRO A 75 26.38 15.93 -9.81
N THR A 76 25.42 15.97 -8.89
CA THR A 76 24.14 16.60 -9.21
C THR A 76 24.35 18.10 -9.06
N PHE A 77 24.28 18.83 -10.17
CA PHE A 77 24.39 20.28 -10.17
C PHE A 77 23.08 20.91 -9.67
N ASP A 78 23.18 22.03 -8.94
CA ASP A 78 22.03 22.78 -8.39
C ASP A 78 21.20 23.49 -9.48
N HIS A 79 21.79 23.68 -10.67
CA HIS A 79 21.14 24.20 -11.86
C HIS A 79 20.71 23.10 -12.82
N VAL A 80 19.99 23.47 -13.88
CA VAL A 80 19.60 22.51 -14.91
C VAL A 80 20.85 21.98 -15.63
N THR A 81 21.21 20.72 -15.36
CA THR A 81 22.41 20.08 -15.92
C THR A 81 22.35 20.05 -17.45
N TYR A 82 23.27 20.74 -18.10
CA TYR A 82 23.48 20.64 -19.53
C TYR A 82 24.59 19.62 -19.82
N THR A 83 24.57 19.02 -21.01
CA THR A 83 25.62 18.07 -21.43
C THR A 83 27.02 18.69 -21.38
N ILE A 84 27.14 19.99 -21.67
CA ILE A 84 28.42 20.71 -21.58
C ILE A 84 29.02 20.67 -20.17
N ASP A 85 28.20 20.86 -19.13
CA ASP A 85 28.65 20.87 -17.74
C ASP A 85 29.18 19.48 -17.34
N THR A 86 28.45 18.42 -17.72
CA THR A 86 28.87 17.03 -17.53
C THR A 86 30.20 16.74 -18.23
N MET A 87 30.36 17.17 -19.48
CA MET A 87 31.53 16.83 -20.27
C MET A 87 32.78 17.62 -19.85
N LEU A 88 32.62 18.87 -19.42
CA LEU A 88 33.72 19.66 -18.84
C LEU A 88 34.27 18.95 -17.58
N TYR A 89 33.38 18.54 -16.67
CA TYR A 89 33.78 17.82 -15.47
C TYR A 89 34.47 16.48 -15.80
N LEU A 90 33.93 15.70 -16.74
CA LEU A 90 34.52 14.42 -17.12
C LEU A 90 35.88 14.58 -17.82
N LYS A 91 36.06 15.62 -18.64
CA LYS A 91 37.34 15.92 -19.30
C LYS A 91 38.40 16.40 -18.32
N ASP A 92 38.03 17.22 -17.34
CA ASP A 92 38.92 17.64 -16.27
C ASP A 92 39.39 16.45 -15.43
N LYS A 93 38.46 15.57 -15.04
CA LYS A 93 38.75 14.38 -14.24
C LYS A 93 39.51 13.29 -15.01
N TYR A 94 39.22 13.13 -16.30
CA TYR A 94 39.81 12.10 -17.16
C TYR A 94 40.40 12.69 -18.45
N PRO A 95 41.48 13.48 -18.37
CA PRO A 95 42.01 14.23 -19.51
C PRO A 95 42.61 13.32 -20.60
N LYS A 96 42.99 12.08 -20.24
CA LYS A 96 43.57 11.09 -21.15
C LYS A 96 42.53 10.25 -21.89
N TYR A 97 41.24 10.43 -21.60
CA TYR A 97 40.16 9.65 -22.21
C TYR A 97 39.62 10.30 -23.47
N ASP A 98 39.36 9.46 -24.46
CA ASP A 98 38.70 9.83 -25.69
C ASP A 98 37.19 9.61 -25.52
N PHE A 99 36.42 10.69 -25.54
CA PHE A 99 35.01 10.67 -25.19
C PHE A 99 34.14 10.68 -26.44
N TYR A 100 33.16 9.78 -26.45
CA TYR A 100 32.10 9.70 -27.44
C TYR A 100 30.77 9.99 -26.74
N PHE A 101 29.80 10.56 -27.44
CA PHE A 101 28.48 10.81 -26.88
C PHE A 101 27.41 10.17 -27.76
N LEU A 102 26.70 9.19 -27.20
CA LEU A 102 25.69 8.41 -27.89
C LEU A 102 24.30 9.06 -27.78
N ILE A 103 23.71 9.36 -28.93
CA ILE A 103 22.39 10.02 -29.05
C ILE A 103 21.49 9.32 -30.07
N GLY A 104 20.17 9.46 -29.92
CA GLY A 104 19.21 8.99 -30.92
C GLY A 104 19.09 9.93 -32.12
N THR A 105 18.53 9.42 -33.22
CA THR A 105 18.20 10.23 -34.43
C THR A 105 17.38 11.48 -34.08
N ASP A 106 16.42 11.35 -33.14
CA ASP A 106 15.59 12.46 -32.67
C ASP A 106 16.38 13.59 -31.98
N GLN A 107 17.51 13.26 -31.36
CA GLN A 107 18.41 14.22 -30.72
C GLN A 107 19.39 14.84 -31.71
N VAL A 108 19.88 14.07 -32.69
CA VAL A 108 20.70 14.61 -33.81
C VAL A 108 19.96 15.78 -34.48
N ASN A 109 18.68 15.59 -34.75
CA ASN A 109 17.82 16.60 -35.37
C ASN A 109 17.66 17.89 -34.52
N LYS A 110 18.02 17.84 -33.23
CA LYS A 110 17.90 18.95 -32.28
C LYS A 110 19.26 19.45 -31.77
N LEU A 111 20.39 18.95 -32.29
CA LEU A 111 21.73 19.30 -31.79
C LEU A 111 22.01 20.81 -31.84
N HIS A 112 21.53 21.52 -32.86
CA HIS A 112 21.67 22.98 -32.95
C HIS A 112 21.00 23.74 -31.79
N LYS A 113 20.13 23.09 -31.01
CA LYS A 113 19.49 23.66 -29.81
C LYS A 113 20.22 23.32 -28.52
N TRP A 114 21.27 22.50 -28.57
CA TRP A 114 22.03 22.14 -27.38
C TRP A 114 22.92 23.31 -26.96
N LYS A 115 22.97 23.58 -25.66
CA LYS A 115 23.80 24.63 -25.09
C LYS A 115 25.27 24.36 -25.43
N GLU A 116 25.93 25.35 -26.02
CA GLU A 116 27.36 25.30 -26.36
C GLU A 116 27.74 24.09 -27.22
N ILE A 117 26.90 23.75 -28.20
CA ILE A 117 27.13 22.63 -29.10
C ILE A 117 28.48 22.73 -29.84
N ASP A 118 28.88 23.94 -30.25
CA ASP A 118 30.17 24.17 -30.93
C ASP A 118 31.38 23.90 -30.01
N SER A 119 31.21 24.04 -28.69
CA SER A 119 32.23 23.63 -27.69
C SER A 119 32.20 22.12 -27.48
N LEU A 120 31.02 21.51 -27.42
CA LEU A 120 30.87 20.05 -27.26
C LEU A 120 31.56 19.28 -28.39
N VAL A 121 31.32 19.65 -29.65
CA VAL A 121 31.92 18.94 -30.81
C VAL A 121 33.46 19.02 -30.85
N LYS A 122 34.07 19.96 -30.13
CA LYS A 122 35.54 20.05 -29.99
C LYS A 122 36.09 19.12 -28.90
N MET A 123 35.26 18.74 -27.93
CA MET A 123 35.67 17.94 -26.77
C MET A 123 35.34 16.45 -26.91
N LEU A 124 34.33 16.11 -27.71
CA LEU A 124 33.86 14.73 -27.88
C LEU A 124 33.42 14.43 -29.31
N GLN A 125 33.33 13.15 -29.64
CA GLN A 125 32.77 12.67 -30.90
C GLN A 125 31.32 12.20 -30.69
N PHE A 126 30.36 12.86 -31.33
CA PHE A 126 28.99 12.34 -31.35
C PHE A 126 28.90 11.08 -32.21
N ILE A 127 28.23 10.06 -31.68
CA ILE A 127 27.77 8.87 -32.40
C ILE A 127 26.27 8.78 -32.25
N TYR A 128 25.58 8.22 -33.24
CA TYR A 128 24.14 8.11 -33.19
C TYR A 128 23.63 6.69 -33.39
N VAL A 129 22.45 6.43 -32.84
CA VAL A 129 21.65 5.26 -33.15
C VAL A 129 20.52 5.65 -34.10
N LYS A 130 20.42 4.89 -35.20
CA LYS A 130 19.32 5.00 -36.14
C LYS A 130 18.04 4.50 -35.45
N ARG A 131 17.03 5.37 -35.39
CA ARG A 131 15.70 5.05 -34.86
C ARG A 131 14.69 5.06 -36.00
N GLU A 132 13.93 3.99 -36.10
CA GLU A 132 12.80 3.92 -37.04
C GLU A 132 11.75 5.01 -36.71
N GLY A 133 11.08 5.50 -37.74
CA GLY A 133 10.09 6.58 -37.63
C GLY A 133 10.67 8.01 -37.57
N TYR A 134 12.00 8.19 -37.58
CA TYR A 134 12.64 9.50 -37.64
C TYR A 134 13.47 9.66 -38.91
N THR A 135 13.21 10.73 -39.67
CA THR A 135 14.09 11.16 -40.75
C THR A 135 15.29 11.90 -40.18
N LEU A 136 16.50 11.47 -40.53
CA LEU A 136 17.73 12.12 -40.10
C LEU A 136 17.86 13.50 -40.76
N ASN A 137 18.11 14.54 -39.97
CA ASN A 137 18.47 15.85 -40.45
C ASN A 137 19.95 15.84 -40.87
N LEU A 138 20.19 15.75 -42.18
CA LEU A 138 21.53 15.67 -42.76
C LEU A 138 22.38 16.92 -42.47
N GLU A 139 21.77 18.10 -42.44
CA GLU A 139 22.47 19.35 -42.14
C GLU A 139 23.12 19.32 -40.74
N ASN A 140 22.36 18.96 -39.70
CA ASN A 140 22.89 18.83 -38.34
C ASN A 140 23.91 17.69 -38.25
N PHE A 141 23.65 16.58 -38.94
CA PHE A 141 24.54 15.42 -38.96
C PHE A 141 25.93 15.80 -39.49
N GLU A 142 25.98 16.49 -40.64
CA GLU A 142 27.21 16.95 -41.28
C GLU A 142 27.87 18.09 -40.49
N ARG A 143 27.09 19.13 -40.14
CA ARG A 143 27.58 20.32 -39.43
C ARG A 143 28.28 19.97 -38.12
N TYR A 144 27.69 19.08 -37.33
CA TYR A 144 28.25 18.67 -36.04
C TYR A 144 29.09 17.40 -36.13
N LYS A 145 29.43 16.96 -37.35
CA LYS A 145 30.31 15.81 -37.63
C LYS A 145 29.91 14.56 -36.86
N VAL A 146 28.61 14.28 -36.80
CA VAL A 146 28.09 13.09 -36.13
C VAL A 146 28.56 11.85 -36.89
N LYS A 147 29.05 10.83 -36.18
CA LYS A 147 29.60 9.63 -36.80
C LYS A 147 28.57 8.50 -36.83
N ASP A 148 28.35 7.96 -38.02
CA ASP A 148 27.65 6.69 -38.18
C ASP A 148 28.62 5.53 -37.93
N ILE A 149 28.27 4.66 -36.98
CA ILE A 149 29.00 3.41 -36.74
C ILE A 149 28.12 2.18 -36.99
N GLY A 150 26.93 2.37 -37.57
CA GLY A 150 25.95 1.34 -37.86
C GLY A 150 25.28 0.81 -36.58
N LEU A 151 24.83 1.70 -35.70
CA LEU A 151 23.99 1.34 -34.55
C LEU A 151 22.53 1.36 -34.96
N VAL A 152 21.81 0.29 -34.60
CA VAL A 152 20.37 0.15 -34.86
C VAL A 152 19.67 -0.12 -33.54
N GLY A 153 18.61 0.64 -33.26
CA GLY A 153 17.73 0.41 -32.12
C GLY A 153 16.41 -0.22 -32.57
N THR A 154 15.75 -0.93 -31.66
CA THR A 154 14.37 -1.41 -31.82
C THR A 154 13.35 -0.28 -31.65
N MET A 155 12.09 -0.59 -31.93
CA MET A 155 10.96 0.33 -31.76
C MET A 155 10.52 0.54 -30.31
N ASP A 156 11.11 -0.21 -29.35
CA ASP A 156 10.68 -0.17 -27.97
C ASP A 156 10.93 1.21 -27.36
N SER A 157 10.01 1.60 -26.48
CA SER A 157 10.08 2.88 -25.79
C SER A 157 9.79 2.74 -24.32
N SER A 158 10.45 3.55 -23.51
CA SER A 158 10.09 3.69 -22.09
C SER A 158 8.62 4.07 -21.89
N SER A 159 7.94 4.66 -22.89
CA SER A 159 6.53 5.00 -22.79
C SER A 159 5.62 3.77 -22.83
N GLN A 160 5.90 2.78 -23.67
CA GLN A 160 5.17 1.50 -23.67
C GLN A 160 5.35 0.76 -22.33
N VAL A 161 6.56 0.80 -21.77
CA VAL A 161 6.82 0.20 -20.44
C VAL A 161 5.94 0.86 -19.36
N ARG A 162 5.81 2.19 -19.37
CA ARG A 162 4.94 2.91 -18.42
C ARG A 162 3.44 2.68 -18.65
N GLN A 163 3.07 2.04 -19.77
CA GLN A 163 1.71 1.61 -20.09
C GLN A 163 1.47 0.13 -19.77
N GLY A 164 2.45 -0.58 -19.19
CA GLY A 164 2.31 -1.97 -18.71
C GLY A 164 3.12 -3.00 -19.49
N ASP A 165 3.80 -2.63 -20.58
CA ASP A 165 4.63 -3.55 -21.36
C ASP A 165 6.01 -3.74 -20.73
N PHE A 166 6.03 -4.39 -19.57
CA PHE A 166 7.26 -4.63 -18.81
C PHE A 166 8.18 -5.64 -19.49
N ALA A 167 7.69 -6.45 -20.41
CA ALA A 167 8.50 -7.43 -21.15
C ALA A 167 9.65 -6.77 -21.95
N LEU A 168 9.50 -5.48 -22.30
CA LEU A 168 10.53 -4.69 -22.96
C LEU A 168 11.74 -4.36 -22.06
N CYS A 169 11.69 -4.66 -20.76
CA CYS A 169 12.78 -4.41 -19.82
C CYS A 169 13.58 -5.69 -19.52
N PRO A 170 14.88 -5.58 -19.15
CA PRO A 170 15.61 -6.69 -18.56
C PRO A 170 14.90 -7.27 -17.32
N LEU A 171 15.01 -8.57 -17.07
CA LEU A 171 14.25 -9.28 -16.01
C LEU A 171 14.41 -8.64 -14.62
N GLU A 172 15.62 -8.19 -14.27
CA GLU A 172 15.87 -7.52 -12.98
C GLU A 172 15.14 -6.18 -12.86
N VAL A 173 15.01 -5.46 -13.97
CA VAL A 173 14.25 -4.21 -14.02
C VAL A 173 12.76 -4.50 -13.89
N GLN A 174 12.26 -5.55 -14.55
CA GLN A 174 10.87 -6.00 -14.41
C GLN A 174 10.54 -6.34 -12.95
N LYS A 175 11.43 -7.10 -12.29
CA LYS A 175 11.29 -7.48 -10.87
C LYS A 175 11.16 -6.25 -9.98
N ILE A 176 12.07 -5.28 -10.11
CA ILE A 176 12.03 -4.04 -9.32
C ILE A 176 10.74 -3.24 -9.60
N ILE A 177 10.30 -3.17 -10.86
CA ILE A 177 9.07 -2.47 -11.23
C ILE A 177 7.85 -3.11 -10.55
N LYS A 178 7.72 -4.43 -10.65
CA LYS A 178 6.60 -5.19 -10.08
C LYS A 178 6.58 -5.15 -8.54
N GLU A 179 7.72 -5.40 -7.89
CA GLU A 179 7.83 -5.45 -6.42
C GLU A 179 7.56 -4.10 -5.73
N GLU A 180 7.82 -2.99 -6.41
CA GLU A 180 7.62 -1.64 -5.86
C GLU A 180 6.40 -0.92 -6.44
N GLY A 181 5.68 -1.55 -7.37
CA GLY A 181 4.55 -0.94 -8.07
C GLY A 181 4.96 0.34 -8.81
N LEU A 182 6.15 0.36 -9.42
CA LEU A 182 6.60 1.51 -10.23
C LEU A 182 5.69 1.63 -11.45
N TYR A 183 5.37 2.87 -11.84
CA TYR A 183 4.48 3.19 -12.97
C TYR A 183 3.02 2.76 -12.82
N TYR A 184 2.63 2.04 -11.77
CA TYR A 184 1.24 1.58 -11.57
C TYR A 184 0.24 2.74 -11.54
N LYS A 185 0.63 3.89 -10.99
CA LYS A 185 -0.20 5.11 -11.04
C LYS A 185 -0.47 5.59 -12.46
N GLU A 186 0.51 5.50 -13.35
CA GLU A 186 0.39 5.90 -14.76
C GLU A 186 -0.51 4.94 -15.54
N ILE A 187 -0.38 3.63 -15.25
CA ILE A 187 -1.22 2.58 -15.83
C ILE A 187 -2.67 2.69 -15.34
N LEU A 188 -2.86 2.99 -14.05
CA LEU A 188 -4.18 3.10 -13.43
C LEU A 188 -4.93 4.37 -13.83
N ARG A 189 -4.22 5.48 -14.05
CA ARG A 189 -4.82 6.79 -14.31
C ARG A 189 -5.83 6.82 -15.48
N PRO A 190 -5.57 6.21 -16.65
CA PRO A 190 -6.52 6.17 -17.76
C PRO A 190 -7.67 5.18 -17.56
N LEU A 191 -7.56 4.22 -16.64
CA LEU A 191 -8.60 3.22 -16.37
C LEU A 191 -9.74 3.77 -15.50
N LEU A 192 -9.52 4.90 -14.83
CA LEU A 192 -10.42 5.44 -13.81
C LEU A 192 -10.68 6.92 -14.00
N SER A 193 -11.90 7.33 -13.64
CA SER A 193 -12.30 8.70 -13.45
C SER A 193 -11.38 9.41 -12.45
N LYS A 194 -11.34 10.75 -12.51
CA LYS A 194 -10.49 11.56 -11.62
C LYS A 194 -10.78 11.29 -10.14
N GLU A 195 -12.05 11.13 -9.78
CA GLU A 195 -12.46 10.91 -8.39
C GLU A 195 -12.14 9.48 -7.92
N ARG A 196 -12.38 8.48 -8.77
CA ARG A 196 -12.03 7.08 -8.49
C ARG A 196 -10.52 6.88 -8.35
N TYR A 197 -9.73 7.49 -9.25
CA TYR A 197 -8.27 7.48 -9.14
C TYR A 197 -7.79 8.13 -7.83
N LYS A 198 -8.35 9.28 -7.42
CA LYS A 198 -8.04 9.89 -6.12
C LYS A 198 -8.41 8.98 -4.95
N HIS A 199 -9.56 8.30 -5.03
CA HIS A 199 -9.98 7.32 -4.05
C HIS A 199 -8.96 6.18 -3.92
N SER A 200 -8.56 5.53 -5.02
CA SER A 200 -7.50 4.51 -5.00
C SER A 200 -6.18 5.01 -4.39
N LEU A 201 -5.79 6.27 -4.67
CA LEU A 201 -4.61 6.87 -4.04
C LEU A 201 -4.77 7.11 -2.54
N ARG A 202 -5.98 7.40 -2.03
CA ARG A 202 -6.24 7.56 -0.59
C ARG A 202 -6.29 6.20 0.11
N VAL A 203 -6.97 5.22 -0.49
CA VAL A 203 -6.98 3.83 -0.01
C VAL A 203 -5.55 3.28 0.09
N ALA A 204 -4.73 3.45 -0.96
CA ALA A 204 -3.32 3.02 -0.93
C ALA A 204 -2.49 3.68 0.18
N ARG A 205 -2.70 4.98 0.45
CA ARG A 205 -2.01 5.68 1.55
C ARG A 205 -2.45 5.16 2.91
N LEU A 206 -3.74 4.93 3.10
CA LEU A 206 -4.28 4.42 4.36
C LEU A 206 -3.84 2.97 4.59
N ALA A 207 -3.89 2.13 3.56
CA ALA A 207 -3.40 0.76 3.58
C ALA A 207 -1.94 0.67 4.04
N VAL A 208 -1.06 1.57 3.57
CA VAL A 208 0.34 1.64 4.05
C VAL A 208 0.42 1.98 5.54
N LYS A 209 -0.41 2.89 6.05
CA LYS A 209 -0.44 3.24 7.47
C LYS A 209 -0.90 2.06 8.33
N ILE A 210 -2.00 1.41 7.93
CA ILE A 210 -2.53 0.21 8.60
C ILE A 210 -1.49 -0.91 8.59
N ALA A 211 -0.85 -1.16 7.44
CA ALA A 211 0.16 -2.22 7.31
C ALA A 211 1.33 -2.00 8.26
N ARG A 212 1.85 -0.77 8.32
CA ARG A 212 2.98 -0.44 9.21
C ARG A 212 2.63 -0.59 10.68
N ALA A 213 1.46 -0.10 11.09
CA ALA A 213 1.01 -0.21 12.48
C ALA A 213 0.82 -1.68 12.91
N ASN A 214 0.39 -2.53 11.98
CA ASN A 214 0.18 -3.97 12.20
C ASN A 214 1.38 -4.86 11.82
N LYS A 215 2.56 -4.27 11.55
CA LYS A 215 3.79 -5.00 11.17
C LYS A 215 3.63 -5.92 9.94
N LEU A 216 2.82 -5.51 8.96
CA LEU A 216 2.60 -6.20 7.70
C LEU A 216 3.46 -5.61 6.55
N ASP A 217 3.53 -6.33 5.44
CA ASP A 217 4.21 -5.86 4.23
C ASP A 217 3.48 -4.66 3.61
N HIS A 218 4.01 -3.47 3.89
CA HIS A 218 3.46 -2.22 3.39
C HIS A 218 3.58 -2.03 1.87
N LYS A 219 4.48 -2.74 1.17
CA LYS A 219 4.58 -2.70 -0.29
C LYS A 219 3.45 -3.48 -0.92
N LYS A 220 3.18 -4.70 -0.43
CA LYS A 220 2.01 -5.49 -0.87
C LYS A 220 0.71 -4.75 -0.58
N ALA A 221 0.57 -4.18 0.61
CA ALA A 221 -0.57 -3.35 0.99
C ALA A 221 -0.77 -2.17 0.04
N TYR A 222 0.31 -1.43 -0.28
CA TYR A 222 0.26 -0.33 -1.23
C TYR A 222 -0.21 -0.79 -2.62
N ILE A 223 0.38 -1.87 -3.15
CA ILE A 223 0.04 -2.37 -4.49
C ILE A 223 -1.41 -2.82 -4.56
N ALA A 224 -1.82 -3.72 -3.66
CA ALA A 224 -3.18 -4.27 -3.63
C ALA A 224 -4.23 -3.15 -3.50
N ALA A 225 -4.02 -2.22 -2.57
CA ALA A 225 -4.90 -1.09 -2.34
C ALA A 225 -4.89 -0.06 -3.48
N LEU A 226 -3.76 0.12 -4.19
CA LEU A 226 -3.71 1.04 -5.32
C LEU A 226 -4.56 0.54 -6.49
N VAL A 227 -4.53 -0.77 -6.76
CA VAL A 227 -5.19 -1.33 -7.95
C VAL A 227 -6.50 -2.07 -7.65
N HIS A 228 -6.99 -2.06 -6.41
CA HIS A 228 -8.21 -2.80 -6.02
C HIS A 228 -9.43 -2.52 -6.90
N ASP A 229 -9.59 -1.27 -7.32
CA ASP A 229 -10.72 -0.77 -8.11
C ASP A 229 -10.39 -0.65 -9.62
N CYS A 230 -9.29 -1.26 -10.10
CA CYS A 230 -8.80 -1.07 -11.48
C CYS A 230 -9.78 -1.51 -12.58
N ALA A 231 -10.75 -2.37 -12.23
CA ALA A 231 -11.81 -2.84 -13.13
C ALA A 231 -13.17 -2.16 -12.89
N LYS A 232 -13.25 -1.14 -12.02
CA LYS A 232 -14.52 -0.57 -11.56
C LYS A 232 -15.32 0.14 -12.65
N GLU A 233 -14.62 0.76 -13.60
CA GLU A 233 -15.19 1.60 -14.65
C GLU A 233 -14.97 1.02 -16.06
N LEU A 234 -14.78 -0.31 -16.15
CA LEU A 234 -14.78 -1.02 -17.43
C LEU A 234 -16.15 -0.93 -18.11
N ASP A 235 -16.18 -0.96 -19.44
CA ASP A 235 -17.41 -1.00 -20.22
C ASP A 235 -18.24 -2.25 -19.88
N GLU A 236 -19.56 -2.12 -19.77
CA GLU A 236 -20.44 -3.22 -19.36
C GLU A 236 -20.37 -4.44 -20.29
N LYS A 237 -20.22 -4.24 -21.61
CA LYS A 237 -20.09 -5.35 -22.57
C LYS A 237 -18.77 -6.07 -22.38
N GLU A 238 -17.70 -5.31 -22.18
CA GLU A 238 -16.37 -5.86 -21.88
C GLU A 238 -16.37 -6.61 -20.54
N GLN A 239 -16.98 -6.04 -19.50
CA GLN A 239 -17.15 -6.72 -18.22
C GLN A 239 -17.89 -8.05 -18.36
N LEU A 240 -19.01 -8.06 -19.10
CA LEU A 240 -19.81 -9.27 -19.29
C LEU A 240 -19.03 -10.34 -20.07
N ALA A 241 -18.33 -9.95 -21.14
CA ALA A 241 -17.51 -10.87 -21.93
C ALA A 241 -16.39 -11.50 -21.08
N LEU A 242 -15.65 -10.69 -20.33
CA LEU A 242 -14.58 -11.18 -19.45
C LEU A 242 -15.12 -12.06 -18.30
N MET A 243 -16.28 -11.71 -17.74
CA MET A 243 -16.93 -12.54 -16.72
C MET A 243 -17.41 -13.88 -17.29
N GLN A 244 -17.97 -13.90 -18.51
CA GLN A 244 -18.36 -15.15 -19.19
C GLN A 244 -17.15 -16.05 -19.48
N GLU A 245 -16.03 -15.45 -19.90
CA GLU A 245 -14.81 -16.17 -20.21
C GLU A 245 -14.13 -16.76 -18.96
N HIS A 246 -14.00 -15.96 -17.89
CA HIS A 246 -13.15 -16.32 -16.74
C HIS A 246 -13.91 -16.75 -15.49
N PHE A 247 -15.17 -16.31 -15.31
CA PHE A 247 -15.95 -16.53 -14.09
C PHE A 247 -17.43 -16.82 -14.39
N PRO A 248 -17.78 -17.79 -15.24
CA PRO A 248 -19.16 -18.04 -15.66
C PRO A 248 -20.10 -18.36 -14.48
N ASP A 249 -19.60 -19.04 -13.45
CA ASP A 249 -20.37 -19.38 -12.24
C ASP A 249 -20.73 -18.14 -11.39
N LYS A 250 -20.03 -17.03 -11.58
CA LYS A 250 -20.18 -15.78 -10.82
C LYS A 250 -21.11 -14.78 -11.47
N LEU A 251 -21.56 -15.03 -12.70
CA LEU A 251 -22.51 -14.17 -13.42
C LEU A 251 -23.88 -14.03 -12.73
N LYS A 252 -24.23 -14.99 -11.86
CA LYS A 252 -25.48 -14.98 -11.09
C LYS A 252 -25.42 -14.05 -9.88
N GLU A 253 -24.21 -13.66 -9.45
CA GLU A 253 -24.02 -12.73 -8.33
C GLU A 253 -24.38 -11.30 -8.77
N ASN A 254 -24.49 -10.39 -7.79
CA ASN A 254 -24.76 -8.98 -8.08
C ASN A 254 -23.71 -8.39 -9.06
N PRO A 255 -24.11 -7.81 -10.21
CA PRO A 255 -23.18 -7.25 -11.20
C PRO A 255 -22.21 -6.21 -10.63
N LYS A 256 -22.60 -5.49 -9.56
CA LYS A 256 -21.71 -4.54 -8.87
C LYS A 256 -20.48 -5.21 -8.26
N LEU A 257 -20.49 -6.52 -8.05
CA LEU A 257 -19.37 -7.30 -7.53
C LEU A 257 -18.42 -7.75 -8.63
N HIS A 258 -18.81 -7.75 -9.92
CA HIS A 258 -17.97 -8.27 -11.00
C HIS A 258 -16.57 -7.63 -11.07
N HIS A 259 -16.46 -6.33 -10.78
CA HIS A 259 -15.18 -5.62 -10.76
C HIS A 259 -14.12 -6.21 -9.82
N GLN A 260 -14.49 -6.86 -8.71
CA GLN A 260 -13.47 -7.46 -7.83
C GLN A 260 -12.81 -8.66 -8.52
N TYR A 261 -13.60 -9.49 -9.23
CA TYR A 261 -13.11 -10.64 -9.98
C TYR A 261 -12.30 -10.21 -11.21
N LEU A 262 -12.83 -9.24 -11.96
CA LEU A 262 -12.13 -8.67 -13.11
C LEU A 262 -10.88 -7.90 -12.71
N GLY A 263 -10.88 -7.29 -11.52
CA GLY A 263 -9.73 -6.58 -10.96
C GLY A 263 -8.50 -7.48 -10.83
N ARG A 264 -8.68 -8.75 -10.46
CA ARG A 264 -7.62 -9.76 -10.47
C ARG A 264 -7.03 -9.98 -11.87
N ILE A 265 -7.88 -10.09 -12.89
CA ILE A 265 -7.45 -10.30 -14.28
C ILE A 265 -6.67 -9.08 -14.80
N ILE A 266 -7.19 -7.88 -14.56
CA ILE A 266 -6.54 -6.63 -14.96
C ILE A 266 -5.23 -6.41 -14.22
N ALA A 267 -5.19 -6.67 -12.90
CA ALA A 267 -3.97 -6.64 -12.10
C ALA A 267 -2.88 -7.54 -12.70
N LYS A 268 -3.24 -8.75 -13.12
CA LYS A 268 -2.29 -9.67 -13.75
C LYS A 268 -1.85 -9.21 -15.13
N ARG A 269 -2.79 -8.82 -16.01
CA ARG A 269 -2.51 -8.47 -17.41
C ARG A 269 -1.81 -7.12 -17.58
N MET A 270 -2.27 -6.08 -16.89
CA MET A 270 -1.78 -4.70 -17.09
C MET A 270 -0.68 -4.29 -16.12
N PHE A 271 -0.70 -4.84 -14.90
CA PHE A 271 0.27 -4.49 -13.86
C PHE A 271 1.32 -5.59 -13.65
N GLY A 272 1.18 -6.75 -14.31
CA GLY A 272 2.12 -7.86 -14.18
C GLY A 272 2.20 -8.43 -12.77
N ILE A 273 1.11 -8.32 -11.99
CA ILE A 273 1.03 -8.83 -10.62
C ILE A 273 0.85 -10.34 -10.65
N GLU A 274 1.79 -11.06 -10.06
CA GLU A 274 1.78 -12.53 -9.94
C GLU A 274 1.63 -13.01 -8.49
N ASP A 275 1.72 -12.11 -7.51
CA ASP A 275 1.57 -12.42 -6.10
C ASP A 275 0.11 -12.75 -5.77
N GLU A 276 -0.14 -14.02 -5.45
CA GLU A 276 -1.49 -14.53 -5.18
C GLU A 276 -2.15 -13.90 -3.96
N GLU A 277 -1.38 -13.43 -2.97
CA GLU A 277 -1.93 -12.73 -1.81
C GLU A 277 -2.50 -11.37 -2.23
N ILE A 278 -1.80 -10.64 -3.10
CA ILE A 278 -2.26 -9.37 -3.68
C ILE A 278 -3.50 -9.61 -4.54
N LEU A 279 -3.46 -10.61 -5.42
CA LEU A 279 -4.58 -10.91 -6.32
C LEU A 279 -5.83 -11.34 -5.55
N GLN A 280 -5.69 -12.15 -4.49
CA GLN A 280 -6.79 -12.54 -3.62
C GLN A 280 -7.36 -11.33 -2.85
N ALA A 281 -6.51 -10.42 -2.38
CA ALA A 281 -6.96 -9.20 -1.71
C ALA A 281 -7.81 -8.32 -2.64
N ILE A 282 -7.42 -8.18 -3.91
CA ILE A 282 -8.20 -7.48 -4.93
C ILE A 282 -9.52 -8.22 -5.20
N GLU A 283 -9.49 -9.55 -5.33
CA GLU A 283 -10.69 -10.35 -5.61
C GLU A 283 -11.72 -10.34 -4.48
N THR A 284 -11.31 -10.08 -3.25
CA THR A 284 -12.20 -10.17 -2.06
C THR A 284 -12.47 -8.83 -1.39
N HIS A 285 -11.91 -7.72 -1.90
CA HIS A 285 -11.99 -6.43 -1.21
C HIS A 285 -13.41 -5.88 -1.00
N THR A 286 -14.41 -6.31 -1.78
CA THR A 286 -15.81 -5.89 -1.55
C THR A 286 -16.67 -6.93 -0.83
N THR A 287 -16.24 -8.20 -0.84
CA THR A 287 -16.98 -9.31 -0.24
C THR A 287 -16.15 -9.91 0.88
N ALA A 288 -16.44 -9.49 2.10
CA ALA A 288 -15.85 -10.11 3.29
C ALA A 288 -16.20 -11.60 3.35
N ARG A 289 -15.24 -12.44 3.79
CA ARG A 289 -15.41 -13.90 3.89
C ARG A 289 -14.68 -14.43 5.14
N PRO A 290 -15.09 -15.57 5.72
CA PRO A 290 -14.47 -16.10 6.94
C PRO A 290 -12.94 -16.28 6.88
N LYS A 291 -12.40 -16.73 5.73
CA LYS A 291 -10.97 -17.04 5.55
C LYS A 291 -10.26 -16.00 4.68
N MET A 292 -10.27 -14.74 5.11
CA MET A 292 -9.50 -13.68 4.45
C MET A 292 -8.06 -13.62 4.98
N SER A 293 -7.10 -13.43 4.07
CA SER A 293 -5.72 -13.10 4.44
C SER A 293 -5.66 -11.75 5.16
N LYS A 294 -4.59 -11.50 5.93
CA LYS A 294 -4.39 -10.20 6.58
C LYS A 294 -4.36 -9.07 5.55
N LEU A 295 -3.73 -9.29 4.39
CA LEU A 295 -3.73 -8.33 3.29
C LEU A 295 -5.15 -8.05 2.77
N ALA A 296 -5.98 -9.07 2.57
CA ALA A 296 -7.36 -8.90 2.12
C ALA A 296 -8.21 -8.12 3.14
N LYS A 297 -8.10 -8.45 4.43
CA LYS A 297 -8.79 -7.70 5.51
C LYS A 297 -8.36 -6.23 5.51
N LEU A 298 -7.06 -5.99 5.35
CA LEU A 298 -6.50 -4.63 5.32
C LEU A 298 -7.04 -3.83 4.13
N VAL A 299 -7.07 -4.40 2.92
CA VAL A 299 -7.60 -3.71 1.73
C VAL A 299 -9.10 -3.46 1.89
N TYR A 300 -9.85 -4.45 2.38
CA TYR A 300 -11.28 -4.29 2.70
C TYR A 300 -11.50 -3.12 3.67
N CYS A 301 -10.75 -3.07 4.79
CA CYS A 301 -10.87 -1.98 5.76
C CYS A 301 -10.50 -0.63 5.15
N ALA A 302 -9.34 -0.54 4.49
CA ALA A 302 -8.85 0.70 3.91
C ALA A 302 -9.80 1.26 2.87
N ASP A 303 -10.44 0.40 2.06
CA ASP A 303 -11.44 0.81 1.07
C ASP A 303 -12.65 1.47 1.72
N LYS A 304 -13.17 0.89 2.81
CA LYS A 304 -14.34 1.40 3.52
C LYS A 304 -14.02 2.62 4.36
N VAL A 305 -12.86 2.68 5.02
CA VAL A 305 -12.61 3.70 6.05
C VAL A 305 -11.78 4.89 5.57
N GLU A 306 -11.47 4.98 4.27
CA GLU A 306 -10.70 6.10 3.74
C GLU A 306 -11.43 7.46 3.94
N PRO A 307 -10.74 8.54 4.37
CA PRO A 307 -11.39 9.79 4.79
C PRO A 307 -12.22 10.54 3.72
N GLY A 308 -12.10 10.17 2.44
CA GLY A 308 -12.84 10.79 1.33
C GLY A 308 -14.22 10.19 1.05
N ARG A 309 -14.72 9.28 1.90
CA ARG A 309 -16.03 8.61 1.73
C ARG A 309 -17.25 9.48 2.07
N GLY A 310 -17.04 10.66 2.67
CA GLY A 310 -18.12 11.60 2.99
C GLY A 310 -18.86 11.31 4.31
N TYR A 311 -18.28 10.47 5.17
CA TYR A 311 -18.70 10.26 6.56
C TYR A 311 -17.48 10.19 7.47
N ASP A 312 -17.67 10.38 8.77
CA ASP A 312 -16.60 10.26 9.75
C ASP A 312 -16.25 8.78 10.00
N SER A 313 -15.11 8.37 9.46
CA SER A 313 -14.54 7.03 9.63
C SER A 313 -13.41 6.98 10.66
N THR A 314 -13.21 8.05 11.44
CA THR A 314 -12.07 8.18 12.38
C THR A 314 -12.04 7.03 13.37
N PHE A 315 -13.18 6.76 14.02
CA PHE A 315 -13.32 5.66 14.97
C PHE A 315 -12.90 4.31 14.37
N LEU A 316 -13.37 3.97 13.15
CA LEU A 316 -13.00 2.72 12.49
C LEU A 316 -11.52 2.70 12.09
N THR A 317 -11.01 3.83 11.59
CA THR A 317 -9.62 3.98 11.17
C THR A 317 -8.65 3.76 12.33
N GLU A 318 -8.95 4.33 13.51
CA GLU A 318 -8.14 4.14 14.71
C GLU A 318 -8.08 2.68 15.14
N ARG A 319 -9.19 1.94 15.06
CA ARG A 319 -9.21 0.50 15.34
C ARG A 319 -8.35 -0.27 14.36
N CYS A 320 -8.41 0.04 13.06
CA CYS A 320 -7.54 -0.58 12.07
C CYS A 320 -6.05 -0.31 12.31
N LEU A 321 -5.70 0.87 12.82
CA LEU A 321 -4.32 1.21 13.16
C LEU A 321 -3.86 0.53 14.45
N GLU A 322 -4.75 0.37 15.43
CA GLU A 322 -4.45 -0.31 16.69
C GLU A 322 -4.25 -1.81 16.51
N ASP A 323 -5.22 -2.49 15.89
CA ASP A 323 -5.17 -3.92 15.61
C ASP A 323 -6.07 -4.25 14.40
N LEU A 324 -5.52 -4.92 13.39
CA LEU A 324 -6.23 -5.21 12.15
C LEU A 324 -7.44 -6.13 12.34
N GLU A 325 -7.39 -7.11 13.23
CA GLU A 325 -8.53 -8.00 13.47
C GLU A 325 -9.69 -7.24 14.12
N VAL A 326 -9.36 -6.35 15.07
CA VAL A 326 -10.34 -5.44 15.68
C VAL A 326 -10.90 -4.49 14.62
N GLY A 327 -10.04 -3.79 13.89
CA GLY A 327 -10.46 -2.86 12.84
C GLY A 327 -11.34 -3.52 11.78
N PHE A 328 -11.01 -4.76 11.39
CA PHE A 328 -11.82 -5.55 10.48
C PHE A 328 -13.17 -5.91 11.07
N ALA A 329 -13.23 -6.39 12.31
CA ALA A 329 -14.50 -6.73 12.97
C ALA A 329 -15.45 -5.52 13.06
N PHE A 330 -14.94 -4.37 13.47
CA PHE A 330 -15.74 -3.14 13.54
C PHE A 330 -16.19 -2.67 12.15
N THR A 331 -15.30 -2.68 11.16
CA THR A 331 -15.62 -2.23 9.80
C THR A 331 -16.63 -3.15 9.11
N PHE A 332 -16.45 -4.47 9.26
CA PHE A 332 -17.35 -5.47 8.68
C PHE A 332 -18.77 -5.36 9.26
N LEU A 333 -18.91 -5.25 10.59
CA LEU A 333 -20.21 -5.14 11.23
C LEU A 333 -20.93 -3.82 10.87
N ASP A 334 -20.18 -2.73 10.68
CA ASP A 334 -20.75 -1.46 10.22
C ASP A 334 -21.26 -1.55 8.76
N ASP A 335 -20.44 -2.13 7.87
CA ASP A 335 -20.81 -2.37 6.46
C ASP A 335 -22.02 -3.32 6.37
N LEU A 336 -22.04 -4.41 7.16
CA LEU A 336 -23.15 -5.36 7.20
C LEU A 336 -24.46 -4.68 7.61
N ARG A 337 -24.46 -3.90 8.69
CA ARG A 337 -25.64 -3.13 9.13
C ARG A 337 -26.12 -2.16 8.06
N PHE A 338 -25.19 -1.48 7.38
CA PHE A 338 -25.50 -0.58 6.28
C PHE A 338 -26.15 -1.32 5.09
N LEU A 339 -25.62 -2.47 4.70
CA LEU A 339 -26.16 -3.30 3.62
C LEU A 339 -27.57 -3.83 3.94
N ILE A 340 -27.79 -4.32 5.17
CA ILE A 340 -29.10 -4.76 5.66
C ILE A 340 -30.10 -3.61 5.61
N LYS A 341 -29.74 -2.43 6.13
CA LYS A 341 -30.60 -1.23 6.11
C LYS A 341 -30.97 -0.80 4.68
N LYS A 342 -30.09 -1.05 3.70
CA LYS A 342 -30.34 -0.78 2.28
C LYS A 342 -31.11 -1.89 1.56
N GLY A 343 -31.44 -2.99 2.23
CA GLY A 343 -32.12 -4.14 1.62
C GLY A 343 -31.26 -4.84 0.56
N VAL A 344 -29.93 -4.77 0.67
CA VAL A 344 -29.03 -5.46 -0.26
C VAL A 344 -29.07 -6.94 0.04
N LYS A 345 -29.38 -7.76 -0.98
CA LYS A 345 -29.29 -9.22 -0.86
C LYS A 345 -27.85 -9.62 -0.62
N LEU A 346 -27.62 -10.35 0.47
CA LEU A 346 -26.31 -10.83 0.87
C LEU A 346 -26.03 -12.18 0.18
N GLU A 347 -24.88 -12.27 -0.50
CA GLU A 347 -24.40 -13.53 -1.08
C GLU A 347 -23.78 -14.40 0.02
N LYS A 348 -24.06 -15.71 0.02
CA LYS A 348 -23.52 -16.69 1.00
C LYS A 348 -23.85 -16.34 2.46
N GLU A 349 -25.15 -16.23 2.76
CA GLU A 349 -25.66 -15.88 4.09
C GLU A 349 -25.06 -16.71 5.23
N SER A 350 -24.85 -18.01 5.05
CA SER A 350 -24.22 -18.87 6.06
C SER A 350 -22.79 -18.46 6.42
N ASP A 351 -22.01 -18.00 5.44
CA ASP A 351 -20.63 -17.54 5.67
C ASP A 351 -20.62 -16.18 6.39
N ILE A 352 -21.57 -15.32 6.05
CA ILE A 352 -21.74 -14.00 6.66
C ILE A 352 -22.16 -14.14 8.13
N LEU A 353 -23.09 -15.03 8.45
CA LEU A 353 -23.53 -15.27 9.83
C LEU A 353 -22.37 -15.76 10.72
N LYS A 354 -21.54 -16.68 10.21
CA LYS A 354 -20.33 -17.13 10.93
C LYS A 354 -19.34 -15.98 11.15
N LEU A 355 -19.13 -15.17 10.11
CA LEU A 355 -18.22 -14.03 10.19
C LEU A 355 -18.75 -12.94 11.15
N GLU A 356 -20.06 -12.70 11.16
CA GLU A 356 -20.72 -11.78 12.09
C GLU A 356 -20.54 -12.23 13.53
N ALA A 357 -20.84 -13.50 13.84
CA ALA A 357 -20.64 -14.05 15.19
C ALA A 357 -19.20 -13.88 15.67
N ARG A 358 -18.23 -14.24 14.81
CA ARG A 358 -16.80 -14.05 15.09
C ARG A 358 -16.44 -12.58 15.35
N CYS A 359 -16.92 -11.66 14.51
CA CYS A 359 -16.64 -10.23 14.66
C CYS A 359 -17.29 -9.65 15.92
N LEU A 360 -18.47 -10.13 16.33
CA LEU A 360 -19.10 -9.76 17.59
C LEU A 360 -18.26 -10.21 18.79
N LYS A 361 -17.75 -11.45 18.79
CA LYS A 361 -16.86 -11.94 19.86
C LYS A 361 -15.55 -11.16 19.93
N ILE A 362 -14.95 -10.78 18.79
CA ILE A 362 -13.78 -9.89 18.75
C ILE A 362 -14.08 -8.54 19.41
N LYS A 363 -15.23 -7.91 19.10
CA LYS A 363 -15.62 -6.62 19.69
C LYS A 363 -15.82 -6.73 21.19
N GLU A 364 -16.41 -7.82 21.66
CA GLU A 364 -16.65 -8.11 23.07
C GLU A 364 -15.32 -8.24 23.83
N ILE A 365 -14.40 -9.08 23.36
CA ILE A 365 -13.07 -9.24 23.96
C ILE A 365 -12.29 -7.91 23.93
N TYR A 366 -12.39 -7.18 22.83
CA TYR A 366 -11.74 -5.88 22.70
C TYR A 366 -12.29 -4.88 23.75
N LEU A 367 -13.60 -4.86 24.00
CA LEU A 367 -14.20 -4.02 25.04
C LEU A 367 -13.70 -4.42 26.43
N LEU A 368 -13.69 -5.72 26.77
CA LEU A 368 -13.17 -6.21 28.04
C LEU A 368 -11.73 -5.77 28.26
N LYS A 369 -10.87 -5.92 27.25
CA LYS A 369 -9.47 -5.47 27.32
C LYS A 369 -9.35 -3.96 27.53
N LYS A 370 -10.24 -3.17 26.94
CA LYS A 370 -10.28 -1.72 27.12
C LYS A 370 -10.72 -1.33 28.53
N LEU A 371 -11.74 -1.99 29.06
CA LEU A 371 -12.20 -1.79 30.45
C LEU A 371 -11.10 -2.16 31.43
N VAL A 372 -10.50 -3.35 31.31
CA VAL A 372 -9.40 -3.79 32.17
C VAL A 372 -8.24 -2.80 32.14
N LYS A 373 -7.82 -2.37 30.93
CA LYS A 373 -6.74 -1.41 30.78
C LYS A 373 -7.06 -0.06 31.44
N ALA A 374 -8.28 0.44 31.27
CA ALA A 374 -8.70 1.71 31.87
C ALA A 374 -8.74 1.66 33.41
N LEU A 375 -9.15 0.51 33.96
CA LEU A 375 -9.15 0.27 35.40
C LEU A 375 -7.74 0.14 35.96
N ASP A 376 -6.86 -0.61 35.28
CA ASP A 376 -5.45 -0.81 35.64
C ASP A 376 -4.66 0.52 35.61
N GLU A 377 -4.85 1.36 34.58
CA GLU A 377 -4.22 2.70 34.47
C GLU A 377 -4.62 3.67 35.58
N ARG A 378 -5.69 3.37 36.32
CA ARG A 378 -6.15 4.13 37.49
C ARG A 378 -5.88 3.40 38.80
N PHE A 379 -4.99 2.42 38.78
CA PHE A 379 -4.56 1.64 39.94
C PHE A 379 -5.73 0.96 40.66
N ALA A 380 -6.68 0.40 39.91
CA ALA A 380 -7.66 -0.51 40.50
C ALA A 380 -6.95 -1.82 40.86
N ASP A 381 -7.16 -2.29 42.08
CA ASP A 381 -6.57 -3.55 42.55
C ASP A 381 -7.45 -4.75 42.17
N ASN A 382 -6.82 -5.93 42.15
CA ASN A 382 -7.50 -7.22 42.12
C ASN A 382 -8.57 -7.34 41.01
N ILE A 383 -8.25 -6.90 39.79
CA ILE A 383 -9.15 -7.00 38.63
C ILE A 383 -9.36 -8.47 38.26
N VAL A 384 -10.61 -8.94 38.37
CA VAL A 384 -11.04 -10.31 38.05
C VAL A 384 -12.22 -10.25 37.09
N ILE A 385 -12.16 -11.06 36.03
CA ILE A 385 -13.24 -11.26 35.07
C ILE A 385 -13.79 -12.67 35.27
N ILE A 386 -15.09 -12.80 35.40
CA ILE A 386 -15.81 -14.06 35.55
C ILE A 386 -16.65 -14.28 34.29
N ASP A 387 -16.38 -15.34 33.53
CA ASP A 387 -17.15 -15.73 32.34
C ASP A 387 -18.36 -16.58 32.76
N VAL A 388 -19.53 -15.94 32.80
CA VAL A 388 -20.80 -16.55 33.18
C VAL A 388 -21.70 -16.84 31.98
N GLU A 389 -21.20 -16.74 30.74
CA GLU A 389 -21.99 -16.90 29.51
C GLU A 389 -22.72 -18.26 29.46
N LYS A 390 -22.10 -19.32 30.02
CA LYS A 390 -22.71 -20.67 30.12
C LYS A 390 -23.81 -20.78 31.18
N TYR A 391 -23.84 -19.86 32.15
CA TYR A 391 -24.66 -19.95 33.35
C TYR A 391 -25.77 -18.89 33.40
N SER A 392 -25.62 -17.79 32.65
CA SER A 392 -26.54 -16.66 32.66
C SER A 392 -26.98 -16.30 31.24
N PRO A 393 -28.29 -16.23 30.97
CA PRO A 393 -28.80 -15.78 29.66
C PRO A 393 -28.80 -14.25 29.50
N LEU A 394 -28.47 -13.50 30.56
CA LEU A 394 -28.56 -12.03 30.59
C LEU A 394 -27.20 -11.33 30.59
N VAL A 395 -26.20 -11.95 31.20
CA VAL A 395 -24.86 -11.38 31.42
C VAL A 395 -23.85 -12.40 30.95
N LYS A 396 -22.81 -11.97 30.24
CA LYS A 396 -21.70 -12.83 29.82
C LYS A 396 -20.51 -12.72 30.76
N TYR A 397 -20.21 -11.51 31.22
CA TYR A 397 -19.05 -11.26 32.09
C TYR A 397 -19.41 -10.43 33.31
N TYR A 398 -18.91 -10.85 34.47
CA TYR A 398 -18.72 -9.96 35.61
C TYR A 398 -17.28 -9.49 35.65
N LEU A 399 -17.05 -8.18 35.71
CA LEU A 399 -15.73 -7.59 35.94
C LEU A 399 -15.72 -6.99 37.35
N ASN A 400 -14.95 -7.58 38.25
CA ASN A 400 -14.82 -7.13 39.63
C ASN A 400 -13.46 -6.48 39.84
N CYS A 401 -13.41 -5.32 40.49
CA CYS A 401 -12.17 -4.68 40.90
C CYS A 401 -12.32 -3.91 42.21
N GLU A 402 -11.19 -3.51 42.78
CA GLU A 402 -11.11 -2.78 44.03
C GLU A 402 -10.57 -1.36 43.85
N ALA A 403 -11.19 -0.43 44.55
CA ALA A 403 -10.75 0.95 44.73
C ALA A 403 -10.25 1.14 46.16
N HIS A 404 -9.18 1.89 46.34
CA HIS A 404 -8.59 2.21 47.64
C HIS A 404 -9.38 3.24 48.44
N ASN A 405 -10.12 4.13 47.77
CA ASN A 405 -10.89 5.19 48.42
C ASN A 405 -12.12 5.60 47.62
N GLU A 406 -13.04 6.35 48.26
CA GLU A 406 -14.31 6.79 47.67
C GLU A 406 -14.12 7.64 46.41
N ARG A 407 -13.08 8.48 46.38
CA ARG A 407 -12.78 9.32 45.22
C ARG A 407 -12.35 8.46 44.02
N GLN A 408 -11.53 7.43 44.26
CA GLN A 408 -11.12 6.49 43.22
C GLN A 408 -12.30 5.63 42.75
N LEU A 409 -13.14 5.14 43.66
CA LEU A 409 -14.36 4.39 43.34
C LEU A 409 -15.24 5.15 42.34
N GLN A 410 -15.54 6.42 42.65
CA GLN A 410 -16.35 7.30 41.79
C GLN A 410 -15.63 7.60 40.46
N ALA A 411 -14.32 7.86 40.48
CA ALA A 411 -13.55 8.11 39.26
C ALA A 411 -13.49 6.90 38.31
N LEU A 412 -13.33 5.69 38.85
CA LEU A 412 -13.34 4.46 38.06
C LEU A 412 -14.71 4.25 37.41
N ALA A 413 -15.80 4.44 38.13
CA ALA A 413 -17.15 4.24 37.61
C ALA A 413 -17.54 5.28 36.54
N TYR A 414 -17.50 6.57 36.89
CA TYR A 414 -18.13 7.62 36.07
C TYR A 414 -17.19 8.27 35.06
N ASN A 415 -15.88 8.32 35.36
CA ASN A 415 -14.92 8.98 34.47
C ASN A 415 -14.14 8.00 33.61
N MET A 416 -14.12 6.70 33.95
CA MET A 416 -13.42 5.69 33.15
C MET A 416 -14.41 4.73 32.50
N VAL A 417 -15.19 3.97 33.28
CA VAL A 417 -16.08 2.95 32.72
C VAL A 417 -17.21 3.59 31.91
N GLU A 418 -17.97 4.53 32.48
CA GLU A 418 -19.08 5.19 31.76
C GLU A 418 -18.60 5.93 30.50
N ASP A 419 -17.53 6.74 30.60
CA ASP A 419 -16.95 7.46 29.46
C ASP A 419 -16.45 6.50 28.36
N LEU A 420 -15.84 5.37 28.74
CA LEU A 420 -15.37 4.35 27.79
C LEU A 420 -16.54 3.64 27.10
N LEU A 421 -17.58 3.25 27.85
CA LEU A 421 -18.78 2.66 27.26
C LEU A 421 -19.42 3.63 26.25
N ALA A 422 -19.47 4.93 26.57
CA ALA A 422 -19.95 5.97 25.66
C ALA A 422 -19.07 6.11 24.40
N GLU A 423 -17.73 6.14 24.56
CA GLU A 423 -16.77 6.20 23.44
C GLU A 423 -16.97 5.05 22.45
N TYR A 424 -17.12 3.83 22.97
CA TYR A 424 -17.30 2.62 22.17
C TYR A 424 -18.75 2.36 21.74
N LYS A 425 -19.67 3.28 22.07
CA LYS A 425 -21.11 3.19 21.80
C LYS A 425 -21.72 1.89 22.31
N TYR A 426 -21.24 1.44 23.46
CA TYR A 426 -21.77 0.29 24.15
C TYR A 426 -22.94 0.74 25.04
N PRO A 427 -24.06 0.01 25.06
CA PRO A 427 -25.22 0.44 25.82
C PRO A 427 -24.95 0.37 27.32
N LEU A 428 -25.17 1.48 28.02
CA LEU A 428 -25.24 1.53 29.48
C LEU A 428 -26.71 1.34 29.90
N HIS A 429 -27.00 0.26 30.63
CA HIS A 429 -28.35 0.00 31.14
C HIS A 429 -28.61 0.80 32.41
N HIS A 430 -27.77 0.61 33.43
CA HIS A 430 -27.97 1.23 34.74
C HIS A 430 -26.64 1.37 35.51
N ILE A 431 -26.60 2.30 36.47
CA ILE A 431 -25.53 2.39 37.46
C ILE A 431 -26.15 2.43 38.86
N GLU A 432 -25.89 1.40 39.66
CA GLU A 432 -26.29 1.31 41.07
C GLU A 432 -25.19 1.85 41.98
N GLY A 433 -25.57 2.32 43.18
CA GLY A 433 -24.59 2.79 44.16
C GLY A 433 -24.09 4.23 43.93
N ARG A 434 -24.84 5.08 43.20
CA ARG A 434 -24.46 6.49 42.95
C ARG A 434 -24.14 7.29 44.22
N ASN A 435 -24.90 7.06 45.29
CA ASN A 435 -24.67 7.67 46.61
C ASN A 435 -23.94 6.73 47.59
N ASP A 436 -23.58 5.52 47.14
CA ASP A 436 -22.87 4.54 47.93
C ASP A 436 -21.38 4.89 47.94
N LYS A 437 -20.76 4.71 49.11
CA LYS A 437 -19.35 5.02 49.33
C LYS A 437 -18.45 3.81 49.18
N ASN A 438 -19.02 2.61 49.13
CA ASN A 438 -18.30 1.35 49.25
C ASN A 438 -18.48 0.41 48.05
N TRP A 439 -19.55 0.53 47.27
CA TRP A 439 -19.75 -0.29 46.07
C TRP A 439 -20.51 0.46 44.97
N ILE A 440 -20.04 0.33 43.74
CA ILE A 440 -20.74 0.80 42.54
C ILE A 440 -20.83 -0.36 41.56
N LEU A 441 -22.03 -0.58 41.01
CA LEU A 441 -22.28 -1.52 39.93
C LEU A 441 -22.63 -0.75 38.67
N VAL A 442 -21.92 -1.02 37.59
CA VAL A 442 -22.20 -0.51 36.24
C VAL A 442 -22.70 -1.65 35.38
N ASP A 443 -23.99 -1.62 35.04
CA ASP A 443 -24.64 -2.61 34.18
C ASP A 443 -24.60 -2.15 32.71
N ALA A 444 -23.83 -2.89 31.90
CA ALA A 444 -23.72 -2.71 30.46
C ALA A 444 -24.26 -3.93 29.68
N PHE A 445 -25.33 -4.56 30.19
CA PHE A 445 -25.95 -5.78 29.66
C PHE A 445 -25.00 -7.00 29.67
N ASP A 446 -24.29 -7.24 28.57
CA ASP A 446 -23.39 -8.39 28.41
C ASP A 446 -22.24 -8.35 29.43
N VAL A 447 -21.89 -7.17 29.93
CA VAL A 447 -20.82 -6.98 30.92
C VAL A 447 -21.37 -6.19 32.12
N VAL A 448 -21.21 -6.74 33.32
CA VAL A 448 -21.51 -6.05 34.58
C VAL A 448 -20.21 -5.77 35.31
N ILE A 449 -19.94 -4.51 35.63
CA ILE A 449 -18.72 -4.07 36.29
C ILE A 449 -19.02 -3.73 37.76
N ASN A 450 -18.40 -4.44 38.69
CA ASN A 450 -18.47 -4.18 40.12
C ASN A 450 -17.18 -3.56 40.62
N ILE A 451 -17.28 -2.37 41.20
CA ILE A 451 -16.14 -1.65 41.78
C ILE A 451 -16.39 -1.57 43.29
N PHE A 452 -15.56 -2.24 44.07
CA PHE A 452 -15.67 -2.33 45.52
C PHE A 452 -14.64 -1.43 46.21
N LYS A 453 -14.93 -0.97 47.43
CA LYS A 453 -13.98 -0.26 48.30
C LYS A 453 -13.99 -0.89 49.69
N GLY A 454 -12.81 -1.16 50.23
CA GLY A 454 -12.67 -1.77 51.55
C GLY A 454 -13.11 -3.24 51.57
N GLU A 455 -13.70 -3.70 52.66
CA GLU A 455 -14.03 -5.12 52.86
C GLU A 455 -15.28 -5.59 52.11
N GLU A 456 -16.02 -4.70 51.44
CA GLU A 456 -17.31 -5.05 50.81
C GLU A 456 -17.21 -6.18 49.78
N ARG A 457 -16.12 -6.26 49.02
CA ARG A 457 -15.95 -7.36 48.05
C ARG A 457 -16.04 -8.72 48.73
N SER A 458 -15.47 -8.84 49.93
CA SER A 458 -15.51 -10.09 50.73
C SER A 458 -16.90 -10.37 51.29
N ASN A 459 -17.74 -9.34 51.51
CA ASN A 459 -19.12 -9.49 51.96
C ASN A 459 -20.01 -10.06 50.84
N TYR A 460 -19.88 -9.55 49.61
CA TYR A 460 -20.66 -10.03 48.46
C TYR A 460 -20.12 -11.34 47.88
N ASN A 461 -18.80 -11.49 47.83
CA ASN A 461 -18.08 -12.69 47.42
C ASN A 461 -18.57 -13.31 46.09
N LEU A 462 -18.76 -12.46 45.08
CA LEU A 462 -19.30 -12.85 43.77
C LEU A 462 -18.46 -13.94 43.09
N GLU A 463 -17.14 -13.91 43.28
CA GLU A 463 -16.19 -14.91 42.79
C GLU A 463 -16.49 -16.30 43.34
N LYS A 464 -16.93 -16.40 44.61
CA LYS A 464 -17.32 -17.68 45.22
C LYS A 464 -18.71 -18.13 44.77
N ILE A 465 -19.63 -17.19 44.54
CA ILE A 465 -20.96 -17.51 43.99
C ILE A 465 -20.79 -18.18 42.62
N TRP A 466 -19.93 -17.61 41.77
CA TRP A 466 -19.63 -18.11 40.43
C TRP A 466 -18.37 -18.99 40.38
N HIS A 467 -18.13 -19.81 41.40
CA HIS A 467 -16.93 -20.67 41.48
C HIS A 467 -16.87 -21.75 40.37
N GLU A 468 -18.01 -22.11 39.77
CA GLU A 468 -18.06 -23.04 38.63
C GLU A 468 -17.72 -22.36 37.30
N ALA A 469 -17.79 -21.03 37.24
CA ALA A 469 -17.46 -20.24 36.06
C ALA A 469 -15.95 -20.06 35.91
N GLU A 470 -15.49 -19.88 34.67
CA GLU A 470 -14.09 -19.59 34.39
C GLU A 470 -13.76 -18.17 34.87
N GLN A 471 -12.66 -18.02 35.61
CA GLN A 471 -12.22 -16.75 36.17
C GLN A 471 -10.83 -16.41 35.66
N TYR A 472 -10.65 -15.15 35.29
CA TYR A 472 -9.45 -14.64 34.65
C TYR A 472 -8.99 -13.38 35.39
N SER A 473 -7.70 -13.25 35.60
CA SER A 473 -7.09 -11.99 36.02
C SER A 473 -7.16 -10.95 34.90
N GLY A 474 -7.08 -9.67 35.27
CA GLY A 474 -6.94 -8.58 34.31
C GLY A 474 -5.76 -8.80 33.34
N GLU A 475 -4.62 -9.30 33.84
CA GLU A 475 -3.44 -9.59 33.02
C GLU A 475 -3.71 -10.69 31.96
N GLU A 476 -4.41 -11.76 32.33
CA GLU A 476 -4.78 -12.83 31.39
C GLU A 476 -5.68 -12.29 30.28
N VAL A 477 -6.69 -11.49 30.63
CA VAL A 477 -7.61 -10.88 29.64
C VAL A 477 -6.86 -9.94 28.70
N LEU A 478 -5.93 -9.12 29.21
CA LEU A 478 -5.09 -8.26 28.36
C LEU A 478 -4.25 -9.06 27.35
N ASN A 479 -3.93 -10.31 27.65
CA ASN A 479 -3.18 -11.21 26.77
C ASN A 479 -4.05 -12.06 25.83
N TRP A 480 -5.38 -11.98 25.91
CA TRP A 480 -6.26 -12.69 24.99
C TRP A 480 -6.03 -12.28 23.52
N SER A 481 -6.03 -13.29 22.66
CA SER A 481 -5.77 -13.18 21.23
C SER A 481 -7.05 -13.00 20.43
N TYR A 482 -7.04 -12.08 19.45
CA TYR A 482 -8.14 -11.94 18.50
C TYR A 482 -8.06 -12.95 17.33
N THR A 483 -6.89 -13.55 17.09
CA THR A 483 -6.69 -14.41 15.92
C THR A 483 -7.29 -15.79 16.08
N ASP A 484 -7.41 -16.25 17.32
CA ASP A 484 -7.75 -17.64 17.66
C ASP A 484 -9.26 -17.84 17.89
N ILE A 485 -10.04 -16.79 17.66
CA ILE A 485 -11.50 -16.80 17.73
C ILE A 485 -12.02 -17.38 16.40
N GLU A 486 -12.59 -18.58 16.45
CA GLU A 486 -13.16 -19.28 15.28
C GLU A 486 -14.51 -18.72 14.81
#